data_AF-A0A0R3QC19-F1
#
_entry.id   AF-A0A0R3QC19-F1
#
_cell.length_a   1.000
_cell.length_b   1.000
_cell.length_c   1.000
_cell.angle_alpha   90.00
_cell.angle_beta   90.00
_cell.angle_gamma   90.00
#
_symmetry.space_group_name_H-M   'P 1'
#
loop_
_entity.id
_entity.type
_entity.pdbx_description
1 polymer ?
#
loop_
_entity_poly.entity_id
_entity_poly.type
_entity_poly.pdbx_seq_one_letter_code
_entity_poly.pdbx_strand_id
1 'polypeptide(L)'
;MGSLLIRRGRGTRDVLDKCGKNIKVKTYVGSVLIAVNPNTPLPIYSIEQIRLYRNRRIGELPPHIFAIANSAYCNMKSSNRDQCVFISGESGSGKTESAKLVIQFLATISGQHSWIEQQVLEANPIIEGL
;
A
#
# COMPACT_ATOMS: atom_id res chain seq x y z
N MET A 1 -1.56 -3.68 13.88
CA MET A 1 -0.70 -4.43 12.94
C MET A 1 -1.43 -4.57 11.62
N GLY A 2 -0.84 -4.11 10.51
CA GLY A 2 -1.44 -4.18 9.17
C GLY A 2 -0.62 -5.11 8.26
N SER A 3 -1.26 -5.82 7.34
CA SER A 3 -0.56 -6.73 6.44
C SER A 3 -0.99 -6.53 4.99
N LEU A 4 -0.03 -6.58 4.09
CA LEU A 4 -0.19 -6.41 2.66
C LEU A 4 0.43 -7.60 1.94
N LEU A 5 -0.37 -8.29 1.12
CA LEU A 5 0.07 -9.38 0.27
C LEU A 5 -0.05 -8.97 -1.19
N ILE A 6 1.07 -8.96 -1.91
CA ILE A 6 1.15 -8.51 -3.30
C ILE A 6 1.54 -9.67 -4.20
N ARG A 7 0.67 -9.99 -5.16
CA ARG A 7 0.95 -11.00 -6.19
C ARG A 7 1.37 -10.32 -7.48
N ARG A 8 2.33 -10.92 -8.18
CA ARG A 8 2.71 -10.49 -9.53
C ARG A 8 1.63 -10.95 -10.50
N GLY A 9 1.06 -10.03 -11.29
CA GLY A 9 0.16 -10.41 -12.37
C GLY A 9 0.96 -10.94 -13.56
N ARG A 10 0.82 -12.22 -13.91
CA ARG A 10 1.30 -12.81 -15.16
C ARG A 10 0.21 -12.68 -16.22
N GLY A 11 0.13 -11.50 -16.82
CA GLY A 11 -0.74 -11.20 -17.97
C GLY A 11 -2.21 -10.92 -17.61
N THR A 12 -2.98 -10.46 -18.60
CA THR A 12 -4.40 -10.05 -18.51
C THR A 12 -5.35 -11.13 -17.98
N ARG A 13 -4.89 -12.36 -17.79
CA ARG A 13 -5.65 -13.49 -17.23
C ARG A 13 -5.68 -13.51 -15.70
N ASP A 14 -4.71 -12.89 -15.02
CA ASP A 14 -4.72 -12.78 -13.55
C ASP A 14 -5.61 -11.63 -13.05
N VAL A 15 -6.23 -10.91 -13.99
CA VAL A 15 -7.25 -9.88 -13.75
C VAL A 15 -8.64 -10.36 -14.17
N LEU A 16 -8.82 -11.66 -14.43
CA LEU A 16 -10.11 -12.32 -14.63
C LEU A 16 -10.24 -13.48 -13.63
N ASP A 17 -11.29 -13.49 -12.81
CA ASP A 17 -11.59 -14.66 -11.98
C ASP A 17 -11.83 -15.85 -12.93
N LYS A 18 -11.75 -17.10 -12.46
CA LYS A 18 -12.02 -18.30 -13.28
C LYS A 18 -13.37 -18.23 -14.05
N CYS A 19 -14.26 -17.32 -13.66
CA CYS A 19 -15.53 -16.99 -14.32
C CYS A 19 -15.51 -15.80 -15.32
N GLY A 20 -14.36 -15.25 -15.72
CA GLY A 20 -14.29 -14.18 -16.72
C GLY A 20 -14.81 -12.80 -16.26
N LYS A 21 -14.92 -12.57 -14.94
CA LYS A 21 -15.30 -11.27 -14.37
C LYS A 21 -14.06 -10.41 -14.13
N ASN A 22 -14.14 -9.10 -14.42
CA ASN A 22 -13.12 -8.11 -14.07
C ASN A 22 -12.68 -8.27 -12.60
N ILE A 23 -11.46 -8.75 -12.37
CA ILE A 23 -10.90 -8.88 -11.02
C ILE A 23 -10.69 -7.48 -10.48
N LYS A 24 -11.27 -7.24 -9.30
CA LYS A 24 -10.85 -6.16 -8.43
C LYS A 24 -9.36 -6.37 -8.14
N VAL A 25 -8.52 -5.55 -8.74
CA VAL A 25 -7.04 -5.55 -8.62
C VAL A 25 -6.59 -5.50 -7.15
N LYS A 26 -7.46 -5.07 -6.24
CA LYS A 26 -7.25 -4.99 -4.79
C LYS A 26 -8.49 -5.52 -4.05
N THR A 27 -8.30 -6.34 -3.02
CA THR A 27 -9.36 -6.84 -2.13
C THR A 27 -8.90 -6.95 -0.68
N TYR A 28 -9.82 -6.81 0.28
CA TYR A 28 -9.53 -7.06 1.69
C TYR A 28 -9.88 -8.49 2.09
N VAL A 29 -9.06 -9.09 2.93
CA VAL A 29 -9.35 -10.31 3.68
C VAL A 29 -9.03 -10.02 5.15
N GLY A 30 -10.06 -9.67 5.93
CA GLY A 30 -9.88 -9.17 7.29
C GLY A 30 -9.06 -7.88 7.32
N SER A 31 -7.95 -7.88 8.06
CA SER A 31 -6.97 -6.76 8.11
C SER A 31 -5.89 -6.84 7.03
N VAL A 32 -5.96 -7.81 6.12
CA VAL A 32 -4.98 -8.04 5.07
C VAL A 32 -5.49 -7.42 3.76
N LEU A 33 -4.68 -6.60 3.10
CA LEU A 33 -4.92 -6.17 1.73
C LEU A 33 -4.23 -7.15 0.77
N ILE A 34 -5.00 -7.73 -0.15
CA ILE A 34 -4.48 -8.52 -1.27
C ILE A 34 -4.51 -7.64 -2.50
N ALA A 35 -3.36 -7.43 -3.12
CA ALA A 35 -3.21 -6.61 -4.32
C ALA A 35 -2.50 -7.38 -5.44
N VAL A 36 -2.92 -7.14 -6.67
CA VAL A 36 -2.21 -7.56 -7.88
C VAL A 36 -1.56 -6.32 -8.49
N ASN A 37 -0.26 -6.35 -8.75
CA ASN A 37 0.40 -5.24 -9.42
C ASN A 37 0.19 -5.34 -10.94
N PRO A 38 -0.44 -4.34 -11.58
CA PRO A 38 -0.67 -4.34 -13.03
C PRO A 38 0.59 -4.04 -13.86
N ASN A 39 1.75 -3.74 -13.23
CA ASN A 39 3.00 -3.31 -13.89
C ASN A 39 2.84 -2.08 -14.80
N THR A 40 1.76 -1.31 -14.59
CA THR A 40 1.50 -0.04 -15.25
C THR A 40 1.21 1.04 -14.21
N PRO A 41 1.65 2.29 -14.44
CA PRO A 41 1.33 3.39 -13.56
C PRO A 41 -0.18 3.67 -13.60
N LEU A 42 -0.82 3.64 -12.42
CA LEU A 42 -2.24 3.96 -12.27
C LEU A 42 -2.39 5.33 -11.58
N PRO A 43 -3.32 6.20 -12.02
CA PRO A 43 -3.55 7.53 -11.42
C PRO A 43 -4.25 7.49 -10.04
N ILE A 44 -4.12 6.38 -9.31
CA ILE A 44 -4.83 6.10 -8.04
C ILE A 44 -3.99 6.43 -6.80
N TYR A 45 -2.80 7.01 -6.99
CA TYR A 45 -1.85 7.32 -5.92
C TYR A 45 -1.64 8.83 -5.75
N SER A 46 -2.68 9.62 -6.04
CA SER A 46 -2.61 11.08 -5.93
C SER A 46 -2.77 11.58 -4.48
N ILE A 47 -2.44 12.85 -4.26
CA ILE A 47 -2.60 13.51 -2.96
C ILE A 47 -4.08 13.56 -2.55
N GLU A 48 -5.00 13.70 -3.50
CA GLU A 48 -6.44 13.64 -3.27
C GLU A 48 -6.85 12.28 -2.70
N GLN A 49 -6.26 11.19 -3.20
CA GLN A 49 -6.49 9.85 -2.67
C GLN A 49 -5.94 9.73 -1.24
N ILE A 50 -4.76 10.28 -0.94
CA ILE A 50 -4.24 10.32 0.43
C ILE A 50 -5.24 11.02 1.37
N ARG A 51 -5.77 12.17 0.96
CA ARG A 51 -6.78 12.92 1.74
C ARG A 51 -8.09 12.15 1.90
N LEU A 52 -8.52 11.45 0.85
CA LEU A 52 -9.74 10.64 0.87
C LEU A 52 -9.68 9.50 1.90
N TYR A 53 -8.54 8.81 1.98
CA TYR A 53 -8.34 7.67 2.88
C TYR A 53 -7.92 8.06 4.31
N ARG A 54 -7.58 9.34 4.55
CA ARG A 54 -7.23 9.85 5.88
C ARG A 54 -8.42 9.71 6.84
N ASN A 55 -8.17 9.19 8.03
CA ASN A 55 -9.17 8.98 9.10
C ASN A 55 -10.35 8.07 8.69
N ARG A 56 -10.18 7.23 7.66
CA ARG A 56 -11.20 6.25 7.24
C ARG A 56 -10.86 4.86 7.77
N ARG A 57 -11.90 4.13 8.19
CA ARG A 57 -11.74 2.74 8.64
C ARG A 57 -11.63 1.80 7.43
N ILE A 58 -10.94 0.68 7.62
CA ILE A 58 -10.89 -0.38 6.61
C ILE A 58 -12.33 -0.86 6.35
N GLY A 59 -12.72 -0.92 5.09
CA GLY A 59 -14.07 -1.30 4.67
C GLY A 59 -15.04 -0.14 4.38
N GLU A 60 -14.75 1.09 4.84
CA GLU A 60 -15.55 2.26 4.49
C GLU A 60 -15.32 2.71 3.04
N LEU A 61 -14.11 2.49 2.54
CA LEU A 61 -13.69 2.83 1.18
C LEU A 61 -13.22 1.56 0.45
N PRO A 62 -13.14 1.61 -0.90
CA PRO A 62 -12.61 0.51 -1.69
C PRO A 62 -11.21 0.03 -1.23
N PRO A 63 -10.83 -1.21 -1.54
CA PRO A 63 -9.53 -1.75 -1.19
C PRO A 63 -8.35 -0.91 -1.70
N HIS A 64 -7.56 -0.36 -0.77
CA HIS A 64 -6.45 0.51 -1.10
C HIS A 64 -5.32 0.45 -0.07
N ILE A 65 -4.08 0.63 -0.54
CA ILE A 65 -2.89 0.59 0.31
C ILE A 65 -2.88 1.70 1.37
N PHE A 66 -3.47 2.85 1.03
CA PHE A 66 -3.63 3.97 1.95
C PHE A 66 -4.55 3.66 3.13
N ALA A 67 -5.49 2.73 3.00
CA ALA A 67 -6.30 2.30 4.15
C ALA A 67 -5.45 1.51 5.17
N ILE A 68 -4.50 0.70 4.70
CA ILE A 68 -3.56 -0.03 5.56
C ILE A 68 -2.63 0.95 6.27
N ALA A 69 -2.09 1.93 5.53
CA ALA A 69 -1.25 2.98 6.09
C ALA A 69 -2.01 3.84 7.13
N ASN A 70 -3.25 4.24 6.83
CA ASN A 70 -4.11 4.97 7.76
C ASN A 70 -4.43 4.14 9.01
N SER A 71 -4.76 2.86 8.85
CA SER A 71 -5.03 1.97 9.99
C SER A 71 -3.81 1.83 10.89
N ALA A 72 -2.61 1.64 10.32
CA ALA A 72 -1.37 1.60 11.10
C ALA A 72 -1.16 2.93 11.85
N TYR A 73 -1.30 4.07 11.18
CA TYR A 73 -1.14 5.38 11.82
C TYR A 73 -2.16 5.63 12.95
N CYS A 74 -3.44 5.38 12.70
CA CYS A 74 -4.50 5.56 13.70
C CYS A 74 -4.32 4.62 14.89
N ASN A 75 -3.91 3.37 14.66
CA ASN A 75 -3.61 2.43 15.73
C ASN A 75 -2.40 2.90 16.56
N MET A 76 -1.31 3.31 15.91
CA MET A 76 -0.15 3.87 16.60
C MET A 76 -0.53 5.03 17.53
N LYS A 77 -1.35 5.97 17.03
CA LYS A 77 -1.78 7.15 17.78
C LYS A 77 -2.75 6.82 18.92
N SER A 78 -3.64 5.85 18.73
CA SER A 78 -4.66 5.50 19.74
C SER A 78 -4.15 4.54 20.81
N SER A 79 -3.30 3.58 20.45
CA SER A 79 -2.75 2.60 21.39
C SER A 79 -1.42 3.02 22.01
N ASN A 80 -0.80 4.10 21.51
CA ASN A 80 0.55 4.54 21.89
C ASN A 80 1.58 3.40 21.84
N ARG A 81 1.51 2.59 20.78
CA ARG A 81 2.40 1.43 20.55
C ARG A 81 2.85 1.40 19.11
N ASP A 82 4.09 0.98 18.90
CA ASP A 82 4.70 0.85 17.58
C ASP A 82 3.88 -0.08 16.67
N GLN A 83 3.85 0.25 15.38
CA GLN A 83 3.12 -0.51 14.38
C GLN A 83 4.05 -0.98 13.28
N CYS A 84 3.76 -2.17 12.77
CA CYS A 84 4.44 -2.75 11.62
C CYS A 84 3.43 -2.96 10.49
N VAL A 85 3.87 -2.67 9.27
CA VAL A 85 3.20 -3.05 8.02
C VAL A 85 4.06 -4.08 7.32
N PHE A 86 3.57 -5.32 7.26
CA PHE A 86 4.28 -6.41 6.60
C PHE A 86 3.86 -6.49 5.12
N ILE A 87 4.82 -6.36 4.20
CA ILE A 87 4.59 -6.45 2.75
C ILE A 87 5.24 -7.72 2.20
N SER A 88 4.43 -8.67 1.76
CA SER A 88 4.89 -9.95 1.18
C SER A 88 4.50 -10.08 -0.28
N GLY A 89 5.26 -10.84 -1.06
CA GLY A 89 5.00 -11.06 -2.48
C GLY A 89 6.16 -11.66 -3.26
N GLU A 90 5.85 -12.20 -4.45
CA GLU A 90 6.83 -12.76 -5.40
C GLU A 90 7.88 -11.71 -5.84
N SER A 91 9.02 -12.17 -6.38
CA SER A 91 10.03 -11.26 -6.92
C SER A 91 9.46 -10.45 -8.11
N GLY A 92 9.66 -9.12 -8.08
CA GLY A 92 9.08 -8.20 -9.06
C GLY A 92 7.57 -8.00 -8.94
N SER A 93 6.94 -8.31 -7.79
CA SER A 93 5.51 -8.08 -7.59
C SER A 93 5.14 -6.63 -7.25
N GLY A 94 6.10 -5.74 -7.00
CA GLY A 94 5.82 -4.35 -6.62
C GLY A 94 5.86 -4.05 -5.11
N LYS A 95 6.62 -4.86 -4.34
CA LYS A 95 6.77 -4.68 -2.87
C LYS A 95 7.40 -3.33 -2.53
N THR A 96 8.47 -2.97 -3.23
CA THR A 96 9.22 -1.73 -3.02
C THR A 96 8.37 -0.50 -3.30
N GLU A 97 7.65 -0.50 -4.43
CA GLU A 97 6.73 0.55 -4.83
C GLU A 97 5.61 0.70 -3.81
N SER A 98 5.09 -0.41 -3.30
CA SER A 98 4.08 -0.40 -2.25
C SER A 98 4.59 0.17 -0.94
N ALA A 99 5.83 -0.15 -0.55
CA ALA A 99 6.47 0.46 0.63
C ALA A 99 6.62 1.98 0.45
N LYS A 100 7.08 2.44 -0.71
CA LYS A 100 7.18 3.88 -1.06
C LYS A 100 5.85 4.59 -0.90
N LEU A 101 4.76 4.00 -1.38
CA LEU A 101 3.41 4.56 -1.24
C LEU A 101 2.92 4.65 0.21
N VAL A 102 3.21 3.65 1.04
CA VAL A 102 2.89 3.67 2.48
C VAL A 102 3.65 4.81 3.16
N ILE A 103 4.95 4.92 2.88
CA ILE A 103 5.80 5.95 3.47
C ILE A 103 5.34 7.34 3.02
N GLN A 104 5.03 7.54 1.73
CA GLN A 104 4.50 8.78 1.19
C GLN A 104 3.17 9.20 1.85
N PHE A 105 2.27 8.23 2.09
CA PHE A 105 1.03 8.48 2.81
C PHE A 105 1.32 9.00 4.22
N LEU A 106 2.19 8.32 4.97
CA LEU A 106 2.57 8.68 6.34
C LEU A 106 3.26 10.05 6.42
N ALA A 107 4.15 10.37 5.48
CA ALA A 107 4.81 11.68 5.39
C ALA A 107 3.77 12.80 5.21
N THR A 108 2.82 12.59 4.30
CA THR A 108 1.80 13.59 3.97
C THR A 108 0.85 13.85 5.13
N ILE A 109 0.43 12.80 5.86
CA ILE A 109 -0.51 12.97 6.97
C ILE A 109 0.15 13.39 8.29
N SER A 110 1.44 13.11 8.48
CA SER A 110 2.21 13.53 9.65
C SER A 110 2.68 14.99 9.56
N GLY A 111 2.60 15.61 8.37
CA GLY A 111 3.09 16.96 8.13
C GLY A 111 4.62 17.06 8.02
N GLN A 112 5.32 15.91 8.04
CA GLN A 112 6.77 15.80 7.96
C GLN A 112 7.20 15.54 6.50
N HIS A 113 6.90 16.47 5.60
CA HIS A 113 7.20 16.30 4.17
C HIS A 113 8.71 16.23 3.87
N SER A 114 9.54 16.98 4.60
CA SER A 114 10.98 17.13 4.28
C SER A 114 11.86 15.97 4.77
N TRP A 115 11.64 15.45 5.98
CA TRP A 115 12.51 14.42 6.57
C TRP A 115 12.27 13.02 5.98
N ILE A 116 11.03 12.69 5.61
CA ILE A 116 10.69 11.36 5.06
C ILE A 116 11.03 11.24 3.57
N GLU A 117 10.93 12.31 2.77
CA GLU A 117 11.38 12.28 1.37
C GLU A 117 12.87 11.96 1.27
N GLN A 118 13.70 12.50 2.17
CA GLN A 118 15.12 12.13 2.29
C GLN A 118 15.30 10.65 2.65
N GLN A 119 14.55 10.10 3.62
CA GLN A 119 14.63 8.67 3.96
C GLN A 119 14.20 7.75 2.80
N VAL A 120 13.22 8.15 1.99
CA VAL A 120 12.79 7.40 0.80
C VAL A 120 13.86 7.45 -0.31
N LEU A 121 14.51 8.60 -0.49
CA LEU A 121 15.63 8.77 -1.42
C LEU A 121 16.89 8.00 -0.97
N GLU A 122 17.20 8.04 0.33
CA GLU A 122 18.32 7.33 0.96
C GLU A 122 18.12 5.82 1.07
N ALA A 123 16.87 5.33 0.96
CA ALA A 123 16.59 3.89 0.94
C ALA A 123 16.80 3.25 -0.45
N ASN A 124 16.91 4.03 -1.54
CA ASN A 124 17.13 3.47 -2.89
C ASN A 124 18.46 2.69 -3.04
N PRO A 125 19.61 3.11 -2.48
CA PRO A 125 20.86 2.34 -2.57
C PRO A 125 20.86 1.02 -1.77
N ILE A 126 20.03 0.90 -0.74
CA ILE A 126 19.99 -0.31 0.12
C ILE A 126 19.06 -1.38 -0.48
N ILE A 127 18.03 -0.95 -1.23
CA ILE A 127 16.99 -1.84 -1.78
C ILE A 127 17.42 -2.48 -3.11
N GLU A 128 18.34 -1.88 -3.86
CA GLU A 128 18.82 -2.41 -5.16
C GLU A 128 20.09 -3.30 -5.04
N GLY A 129 20.65 -3.44 -3.84
CA GLY A 129 21.91 -4.15 -3.59
C GLY A 129 21.81 -5.62 -3.15
N LEU A 130 20.63 -6.24 -3.16
CA LEU A 130 20.41 -7.64 -2.75
C LEU A 130 19.57 -8.41 -3.77
#